data_AF-A0A232LUJ6-F1
#
_entry.id   AF-A0A232LUJ6-F1
#
_cell.length_a   1.000
_cell.length_b   1.000
_cell.length_c   1.000
_cell.angle_alpha   90.00
_cell.angle_beta   90.00
_cell.angle_gamma   90.00
#
_symmetry.space_group_name_H-M   'P 1'
#
loop_
_entity.id
_entity.type
_entity.pdbx_description
1 polymer ?
#
loop_
_entity_poly.entity_id
_entity_poly.type
_entity_poly.pdbx_seq_one_letter_code
_entity_poly.pdbx_strand_id
1 'polypeptide(L)'
;MIYDDSYTHHLCLEIERHFNIFFQQLESDSSSSARIHTENAGRHRRFLTPLRMNLTCLHCCCRCPERHLSCGHAICDICIRIFGGQISDREDRFHIRCIFGDQGNLTVDLKPRTAGLRIMSFDGGGSRGVVPLEYLRLLQDLLPGCPLHEQIDFAAGTSSGGLIALGVFHQQWNIYRCGKLFESLAVRCFGEQMFKRLGRVGIALRGLLFDALYDGTILESILQQTFGHKPFFGHVTDSISGTRVALTATSHGNSRYIFANYNRPRPSSQNGYTLVRPSDIDKEPLLWEVGRATSAAPIFFRPIEMASGVFWDGCLVFPNPIELALWESAHIWPDTALDIAISLGTGIEPRKGSGEQRQGGNSIRRLWHSFMDFLDGESRYQDIENSNGLGKYARSSFFRFNTQLHSAIRLDDIANLEQIRQGVHQCPRSRKDLVEESIITMDRFAAEQIAVPLSMLS
;
A
#
# COMPACT_ATOMS: atom_id res chain seq x y z
N MET A 1 19.26 29.88 -26.86
CA MET A 1 18.15 30.64 -27.46
C MET A 1 17.80 31.76 -26.49
N ILE A 2 18.15 33.00 -26.84
CA ILE A 2 17.64 34.17 -26.14
C ILE A 2 16.22 34.31 -26.67
N TYR A 3 15.20 34.08 -25.85
CA TYR A 3 13.83 34.39 -26.24
C TYR A 3 13.78 35.91 -26.48
N ASP A 4 13.37 36.32 -27.68
CA ASP A 4 13.16 37.73 -28.02
C ASP A 4 12.09 38.32 -27.10
N ASP A 5 12.39 39.44 -26.43
CA ASP A 5 11.48 40.12 -25.51
C ASP A 5 10.14 40.45 -26.18
N SER A 6 10.15 40.69 -27.50
CA SER A 6 8.94 40.91 -28.30
C SER A 6 8.03 39.66 -28.36
N TYR A 7 8.62 38.48 -28.55
CA TYR A 7 7.87 37.22 -28.58
C TYR A 7 7.29 36.86 -27.21
N THR A 8 8.07 37.07 -26.15
CA THR A 8 7.60 36.88 -24.77
C THR A 8 6.43 37.81 -24.45
N HIS A 9 6.55 39.10 -24.84
CA HIS A 9 5.48 40.08 -24.65
C HIS A 9 4.20 39.68 -25.40
N HIS A 10 4.33 39.22 -26.65
CA HIS A 10 3.19 38.73 -27.42
C HIS A 10 2.49 37.54 -26.76
N LEU A 11 3.25 36.56 -26.25
CA LEU A 11 2.68 35.43 -25.51
C LEU A 11 1.94 35.86 -24.25
N CYS A 12 2.49 36.82 -23.49
CA CYS A 12 1.83 37.37 -22.31
C CYS A 12 0.48 38.02 -22.67
N LEU A 13 0.43 38.80 -23.76
CA LEU A 13 -0.82 39.42 -24.24
C LEU A 13 -1.87 38.39 -24.68
N GLU A 14 -1.46 37.30 -25.33
CA GLU A 14 -2.38 36.22 -25.69
C GLU A 14 -2.93 35.48 -24.46
N ILE A 15 -2.08 35.23 -23.46
CA ILE A 15 -2.48 34.64 -22.19
C ILE A 15 -3.50 35.55 -21.49
N GLU A 16 -3.18 36.85 -21.36
CA GLU A 16 -4.07 37.85 -20.75
C GLU A 16 -5.43 37.91 -21.46
N ARG A 17 -5.43 37.92 -22.81
CA ARG A 17 -6.66 37.91 -23.60
C ARG A 17 -7.51 36.69 -23.30
N HIS A 18 -6.92 35.49 -23.22
CA HIS A 18 -7.66 34.28 -22.86
C HIS A 18 -8.24 34.34 -21.45
N PHE A 19 -7.48 34.83 -20.45
CA PHE A 19 -7.99 35.01 -19.10
C PHE A 19 -9.17 35.99 -19.05
N ASN A 20 -9.10 37.11 -19.77
CA ASN A 20 -10.21 38.06 -19.87
C ASN A 20 -11.47 37.42 -20.46
N ILE A 21 -11.34 36.59 -21.50
CA ILE A 21 -12.48 35.84 -22.07
C ILE A 21 -13.09 34.89 -21.05
N PHE A 22 -12.27 34.11 -20.33
CA PHE A 22 -12.77 33.18 -19.31
C PHE A 22 -13.45 33.91 -18.16
N PHE A 23 -12.92 35.06 -17.74
CA PHE A 23 -13.53 35.87 -16.68
C PHE A 23 -14.90 36.43 -17.10
N GLN A 24 -15.03 36.95 -18.32
CA GLN A 24 -16.32 37.39 -18.86
C GLN A 24 -17.34 36.25 -18.95
N GLN A 25 -16.91 35.03 -19.30
CA GLN A 25 -17.77 33.84 -19.29
C GLN A 25 -18.24 33.46 -17.87
N LEU A 26 -17.38 33.64 -16.87
CA LEU A 26 -17.74 33.44 -15.46
C LEU A 26 -18.71 34.51 -14.95
N GLU A 27 -18.44 35.79 -15.23
CA GLU A 27 -19.28 36.91 -14.78
C GLU A 27 -20.69 36.90 -15.38
N SER A 28 -20.83 36.35 -16.59
CA SER A 28 -22.14 36.25 -17.27
C SER A 28 -23.02 35.09 -16.75
N ASP A 29 -22.61 34.37 -15.70
CA ASP A 29 -23.24 33.16 -15.15
C ASP A 29 -23.54 32.06 -16.19
N SER A 30 -22.92 32.15 -17.37
CA SER A 30 -23.23 31.29 -18.51
C SER A 30 -22.54 29.92 -18.42
N SER A 31 -21.46 29.80 -17.63
CA SER A 31 -20.71 28.56 -17.46
C SER A 31 -19.92 28.54 -16.16
N SER A 32 -19.84 27.36 -15.53
CA SER A 32 -18.97 27.16 -14.36
C SER A 32 -17.48 27.15 -14.76
N SER A 33 -16.60 27.47 -13.81
CA SER A 33 -15.15 27.39 -14.01
C SER A 33 -14.69 26.00 -14.46
N ALA A 34 -15.31 24.94 -13.93
CA ALA A 34 -15.04 23.57 -14.34
C ALA A 34 -15.41 23.32 -15.82
N ARG A 35 -16.54 23.88 -16.29
CA ARG A 35 -16.96 23.77 -17.69
C ARG A 35 -16.03 24.53 -18.62
N ILE A 36 -15.72 25.78 -18.31
CA ILE A 36 -14.78 26.62 -19.07
C ILE A 36 -13.43 25.93 -19.21
N HIS A 37 -12.92 25.39 -18.09
CA HIS A 37 -11.67 24.63 -18.08
C HIS A 37 -11.73 23.38 -18.96
N THR A 38 -12.82 22.62 -18.90
CA THR A 38 -13.01 21.42 -19.73
C THR A 38 -13.03 21.76 -21.22
N GLU A 39 -13.72 22.85 -21.60
CA GLU A 39 -13.78 23.33 -22.98
C GLU A 39 -12.40 23.81 -23.45
N ASN A 40 -11.67 24.55 -22.62
CA ASN A 40 -10.31 24.99 -22.92
C ASN A 40 -9.34 23.80 -23.10
N ALA A 41 -9.35 22.84 -22.18
CA ALA A 41 -8.57 21.62 -22.29
C ALA A 41 -8.91 20.83 -23.57
N GLY A 42 -10.19 20.81 -23.95
CA GLY A 42 -10.66 20.23 -25.21
C GLY A 42 -10.03 20.87 -26.46
N ARG A 43 -9.80 22.19 -26.47
CA ARG A 43 -9.12 22.88 -27.59
C ARG A 43 -7.68 22.40 -27.79
N HIS A 44 -7.03 21.96 -26.71
CA HIS A 44 -5.65 21.45 -26.73
C HIS A 44 -5.56 19.91 -26.77
N ARG A 45 -6.68 19.21 -26.98
CA ARG A 45 -6.75 17.75 -26.99
C ARG A 45 -5.68 17.08 -27.86
N ARG A 46 -5.39 17.61 -29.05
CA ARG A 46 -4.35 17.08 -29.96
C ARG A 46 -2.97 16.93 -29.30
N PHE A 47 -2.64 17.83 -28.37
CA PHE A 47 -1.37 17.81 -27.66
C PHE A 47 -1.46 17.02 -26.35
N LEU A 48 -2.59 17.06 -25.65
CA LEU A 48 -2.76 16.46 -24.32
C LEU A 48 -3.12 14.96 -24.36
N THR A 49 -3.83 14.51 -25.39
CA THR A 49 -4.18 13.10 -25.60
C THR A 49 -2.98 12.16 -25.58
N PRO A 50 -1.87 12.39 -26.30
CA PRO A 50 -0.73 11.46 -26.30
C PRO A 50 0.12 11.54 -25.02
N LEU A 51 -0.01 12.59 -24.20
CA LEU A 51 0.86 12.81 -23.05
C LEU A 51 0.43 11.94 -21.86
N ARG A 52 1.43 11.33 -21.20
CA ARG A 52 1.26 10.55 -19.97
C ARG A 52 2.25 11.09 -18.94
N MET A 53 1.76 11.44 -17.76
CA MET A 53 2.58 12.03 -16.69
C MET A 53 2.16 11.48 -15.33
N ASN A 54 3.12 11.01 -14.55
CA ASN A 54 2.89 10.51 -13.18
C ASN A 54 3.21 11.56 -12.10
N LEU A 55 3.75 12.73 -12.46
CA LEU A 55 4.14 13.79 -11.53
C LEU A 55 3.19 14.99 -11.53
N THR A 56 2.49 15.22 -12.65
CA THR A 56 1.58 16.35 -12.84
C THR A 56 0.25 15.86 -13.41
N CYS A 57 -0.83 16.19 -12.73
CA CYS A 57 -2.19 15.90 -13.18
C CYS A 57 -2.53 16.80 -14.37
N LEU A 58 -2.62 16.23 -15.56
CA LEU A 58 -2.94 16.98 -16.78
C LEU A 58 -4.34 17.60 -16.76
N HIS A 59 -5.26 17.07 -15.96
CA HIS A 59 -6.58 17.70 -15.78
C HIS A 59 -6.49 19.08 -15.13
N CYS A 60 -5.51 19.40 -14.28
CA CYS A 60 -5.36 20.74 -13.69
C CYS A 60 -4.02 21.40 -13.97
N CYS A 61 -3.07 20.70 -14.59
CA CYS A 61 -1.70 21.11 -14.86
C CYS A 61 -0.93 21.61 -13.61
N CYS A 62 -1.36 21.21 -12.41
CA CYS A 62 -0.87 21.80 -11.15
C CYS A 62 -0.54 20.76 -10.09
N ARG A 63 -1.51 19.92 -9.71
CA ARG A 63 -1.37 18.98 -8.58
C ARG A 63 -0.68 17.68 -9.02
N CYS A 64 -0.08 16.98 -8.06
CA CYS A 64 0.36 15.60 -8.29
C CYS A 64 -0.86 14.69 -8.51
N PRO A 65 -0.85 13.82 -9.53
CA PRO A 65 -1.93 12.88 -9.76
C PRO A 65 -1.88 11.73 -8.76
N GLU A 66 -3.00 11.12 -8.44
CA GLU A 66 -3.11 10.11 -7.37
C GLU A 66 -3.73 8.80 -7.88
N ARG A 67 -4.35 8.83 -9.06
CA ARG A 67 -5.06 7.72 -9.70
C ARG A 67 -4.80 7.73 -11.20
N HIS A 68 -5.13 6.64 -11.88
CA HIS A 68 -5.13 6.56 -13.35
C HIS A 68 -6.49 6.16 -13.90
N LEU A 69 -6.89 6.85 -14.97
CA LEU A 69 -7.98 6.42 -15.81
C LEU A 69 -7.56 5.25 -16.69
N SER A 70 -8.53 4.51 -17.22
CA SER A 70 -8.30 3.37 -18.13
C SER A 70 -7.56 3.73 -19.43
N CYS A 71 -7.53 5.01 -19.83
CA CYS A 71 -6.71 5.50 -20.94
C CYS A 71 -5.23 5.75 -20.58
N GLY A 72 -4.86 5.62 -19.30
CA GLY A 72 -3.51 5.87 -18.78
C GLY A 72 -3.24 7.31 -18.32
N HIS A 73 -4.18 8.25 -18.50
CA HIS A 73 -4.02 9.58 -17.92
C HIS A 73 -4.11 9.52 -16.40
N ALA A 74 -3.16 10.18 -15.72
CA ALA A 74 -3.14 10.27 -14.27
C ALA A 74 -3.91 11.53 -13.80
N ILE A 75 -4.65 11.39 -12.70
CA ILE A 75 -5.58 12.40 -12.18
C ILE A 75 -5.49 12.53 -10.66
N CYS A 76 -5.62 13.75 -10.11
CA CYS A 76 -5.64 14.00 -8.66
C CYS A 76 -7.06 13.93 -8.10
N ASP A 77 -7.19 13.69 -6.79
CA ASP A 77 -8.48 13.54 -6.12
C ASP A 77 -9.34 14.81 -6.22
N ILE A 78 -8.73 16.00 -6.24
CA ILE A 78 -9.44 17.26 -6.41
C ILE A 78 -10.09 17.37 -7.80
N CYS A 79 -9.38 16.97 -8.86
CA CYS A 79 -9.95 16.93 -10.20
C CYS A 79 -11.08 15.92 -10.31
N ILE A 80 -10.97 14.77 -9.63
CA ILE A 80 -12.06 13.78 -9.57
C ILE A 80 -13.31 14.42 -8.95
N ARG A 81 -13.18 15.14 -7.83
CA ARG A 81 -14.33 15.81 -7.18
C ARG A 81 -14.94 16.94 -8.02
N ILE A 82 -14.12 17.65 -8.80
CA ILE A 82 -14.58 18.79 -9.62
C ILE A 82 -15.24 18.31 -10.92
N PHE A 83 -14.63 17.33 -11.60
CA PHE A 83 -15.02 16.92 -12.96
C PHE A 83 -15.76 15.57 -13.02
N GLY A 84 -15.76 14.81 -11.93
CA GLY A 84 -16.46 13.53 -11.82
C GLY A 84 -17.92 13.71 -11.40
N GLY A 85 -18.76 12.77 -11.80
CA GLY A 85 -20.12 12.64 -11.30
C GLY A 85 -20.14 11.74 -10.07
N GLN A 86 -20.70 12.21 -8.96
CA GLN A 86 -20.99 11.39 -7.78
C GLN A 86 -22.06 10.35 -8.13
N ILE A 87 -21.92 9.13 -7.64
CA ILE A 87 -22.92 8.06 -7.82
C ILE A 87 -23.99 8.18 -6.72
N SER A 88 -25.26 8.09 -7.10
CA SER A 88 -26.40 8.44 -6.22
C SER A 88 -26.54 7.59 -4.94
N ASP A 89 -25.96 6.40 -4.90
CA ASP A 89 -26.05 5.45 -3.78
C ASP A 89 -24.90 5.57 -2.77
N ARG A 90 -23.83 6.30 -3.11
CA ARG A 90 -22.55 6.35 -2.37
C ARG A 90 -21.91 7.74 -2.48
N GLU A 91 -21.91 8.52 -1.40
CA GLU A 91 -21.40 9.91 -1.44
C GLU A 91 -19.89 10.03 -1.69
N ASP A 92 -19.16 8.98 -1.35
CA ASP A 92 -17.72 8.86 -1.51
C ASP A 92 -17.31 8.36 -2.91
N ARG A 93 -18.26 7.85 -3.70
CA ARG A 93 -18.00 7.21 -4.98
C ARG A 93 -18.22 8.15 -6.16
N PHE A 94 -17.18 8.29 -6.97
CA PHE A 94 -17.16 9.15 -8.15
C PHE A 94 -16.91 8.33 -9.40
N HIS A 95 -17.64 8.66 -10.46
CA HIS A 95 -17.36 8.22 -11.82
C HIS A 95 -16.85 9.40 -12.65
N ILE A 96 -15.68 9.26 -13.25
CA ILE A 96 -15.08 10.30 -14.09
C ILE A 96 -14.68 9.75 -15.46
N ARG A 97 -14.88 10.58 -16.48
CA ARG A 97 -14.41 10.35 -17.84
C ARG A 97 -13.26 11.29 -18.16
N CYS A 98 -12.32 10.82 -18.97
CA CYS A 98 -11.18 11.60 -19.42
C CYS A 98 -11.65 12.80 -20.24
N ILE A 99 -11.25 14.01 -19.85
CA ILE A 99 -11.62 15.24 -20.58
C ILE A 99 -10.91 15.34 -21.95
N PHE A 100 -9.84 14.56 -22.15
CA PHE A 100 -9.08 14.50 -23.39
C PHE A 100 -9.63 13.50 -24.41
N GLY A 101 -10.76 12.83 -24.16
CA GLY A 101 -11.53 12.13 -25.21
C GLY A 101 -11.04 10.76 -25.62
N ASP A 102 -10.08 10.20 -24.90
CA ASP A 102 -9.52 8.88 -25.15
C ASP A 102 -10.43 7.74 -24.64
N GLN A 103 -11.72 8.02 -24.41
CA GLN A 103 -12.71 7.12 -23.78
C GLN A 103 -12.29 6.57 -22.40
N GLY A 104 -11.23 7.11 -21.80
CA GLY A 104 -10.77 6.72 -20.48
C GLY A 104 -11.81 7.02 -19.42
N ASN A 105 -11.94 6.12 -18.48
CA ASN A 105 -12.86 6.23 -17.35
C ASN A 105 -12.20 5.72 -16.07
N LEU A 106 -12.77 6.13 -14.94
CA LEU A 106 -12.38 5.66 -13.62
C LEU A 106 -13.61 5.75 -12.71
N THR A 107 -13.85 4.66 -11.97
CA THR A 107 -14.72 4.68 -10.79
C THR A 107 -13.83 4.57 -9.56
N VAL A 108 -14.02 5.47 -8.61
CA VAL A 108 -13.11 5.68 -7.48
C VAL A 108 -13.90 6.03 -6.23
N ASP A 109 -13.50 5.43 -5.11
CA ASP A 109 -13.94 5.78 -3.77
C ASP A 109 -12.94 6.77 -3.17
N LEU A 110 -13.39 8.00 -2.95
CA LEU A 110 -12.62 9.03 -2.30
C LEU A 110 -13.04 9.14 -0.86
N LYS A 111 -12.08 9.03 0.06
CA LYS A 111 -12.30 9.21 1.49
C LYS A 111 -13.27 10.39 1.77
N PRO A 112 -14.37 10.17 2.51
CA PRO A 112 -15.27 11.23 2.92
C PRO A 112 -14.54 12.34 3.67
N ARG A 113 -14.97 13.59 3.46
CA ARG A 113 -14.34 14.77 4.09
C ARG A 113 -14.54 14.84 5.60
N THR A 114 -15.65 14.27 6.09
CA THR A 114 -16.09 14.34 7.48
C THR A 114 -15.70 13.11 8.30
N ALA A 115 -15.42 11.97 7.66
CA ALA A 115 -14.93 10.79 8.34
C ALA A 115 -13.49 11.00 8.86
N GLY A 116 -13.05 10.25 9.86
CA GLY A 116 -11.64 10.15 10.18
C GLY A 116 -10.91 9.15 9.26
N LEU A 117 -9.67 8.82 9.63
CA LEU A 117 -8.80 7.91 8.89
C LEU A 117 -8.91 6.49 9.39
N ARG A 118 -9.02 5.54 8.47
CA ARG A 118 -9.04 4.11 8.73
C ARG A 118 -7.80 3.47 8.10
N ILE A 119 -6.87 3.03 8.94
CA ILE A 119 -5.54 2.58 8.55
C ILE A 119 -5.36 1.11 8.92
N MET A 120 -4.71 0.34 8.04
CA MET A 120 -4.28 -1.02 8.32
C MET A 120 -2.80 -1.23 8.00
N SER A 121 -2.08 -1.93 8.87
CA SER A 121 -0.68 -2.31 8.66
C SER A 121 -0.44 -3.81 8.81
N PHE A 122 0.47 -4.33 8.02
CA PHE A 122 0.81 -5.75 7.98
C PHE A 122 2.30 -5.96 8.18
N ASP A 123 2.66 -6.63 9.27
CA ASP A 123 4.04 -6.98 9.56
C ASP A 123 4.60 -8.01 8.58
N GLY A 124 5.92 -8.01 8.42
CA GLY A 124 6.62 -9.06 7.70
C GLY A 124 6.82 -10.33 8.55
N GLY A 125 6.86 -11.49 7.91
CA GLY A 125 7.05 -12.74 8.64
C GLY A 125 7.12 -14.01 7.81
N GLY A 126 7.48 -13.93 6.52
CA GLY A 126 7.57 -15.10 5.64
C GLY A 126 6.25 -15.89 5.60
N SER A 127 6.34 -17.22 5.72
CA SER A 127 5.20 -18.14 5.73
C SER A 127 4.19 -17.86 6.85
N ARG A 128 4.60 -17.18 7.93
CA ARG A 128 3.72 -16.75 9.03
C ARG A 128 2.72 -15.66 8.64
N GLY A 129 2.77 -15.15 7.40
CA GLY A 129 1.72 -14.30 6.82
C GLY A 129 0.32 -14.92 6.82
N VAL A 130 0.20 -16.23 7.08
CA VAL A 130 -1.10 -16.86 7.36
C VAL A 130 -1.81 -16.29 8.60
N VAL A 131 -1.07 -15.75 9.58
CA VAL A 131 -1.64 -15.12 10.79
C VAL A 131 -2.46 -13.86 10.44
N PRO A 132 -1.89 -12.82 9.80
CA PRO A 132 -2.66 -11.64 9.42
C PRO A 132 -3.79 -11.97 8.44
N LEU A 133 -3.63 -12.97 7.56
CA LEU A 133 -4.72 -13.43 6.67
C LEU A 133 -5.91 -14.03 7.44
N GLU A 134 -5.65 -14.77 8.52
CA GLU A 134 -6.72 -15.32 9.36
C GLU A 134 -7.44 -14.22 10.14
N TYR A 135 -6.73 -13.20 10.64
CA TYR A 135 -7.36 -12.02 11.23
C TYR A 135 -8.22 -11.25 10.23
N LEU A 136 -7.74 -11.05 9.00
CA LEU A 136 -8.53 -10.43 7.93
C LEU A 136 -9.81 -11.23 7.64
N ARG A 137 -9.73 -12.56 7.66
CA ARG A 137 -10.90 -13.43 7.48
C ARG A 137 -11.92 -13.22 8.60
N LEU A 138 -11.48 -13.23 9.86
CA LEU A 138 -12.34 -12.97 11.01
C LEU A 138 -13.01 -11.59 10.93
N LEU A 139 -12.26 -10.55 10.55
CA LEU A 139 -12.78 -9.20 10.35
C LEU A 139 -13.84 -9.15 9.23
N GLN A 140 -13.59 -9.83 8.10
CA GLN A 140 -14.52 -9.84 6.98
C GLN A 140 -15.79 -10.65 7.26
N ASP A 141 -15.68 -11.77 7.99
CA ASP A 141 -16.83 -12.61 8.37
C ASP A 141 -17.80 -11.84 9.28
N LEU A 142 -17.29 -10.91 10.09
CA LEU A 142 -18.07 -10.03 10.95
C LEU A 142 -18.59 -8.76 10.24
N LEU A 143 -18.17 -8.52 8.99
CA LEU A 143 -18.61 -7.41 8.13
C LEU A 143 -19.33 -7.93 6.87
N PRO A 144 -20.47 -8.64 7.01
CA PRO A 144 -21.17 -9.22 5.88
C PRO A 144 -21.68 -8.11 4.94
N GLY A 145 -21.30 -8.18 3.66
CA GLY A 145 -21.72 -7.21 2.65
C GLY A 145 -20.86 -5.94 2.58
N CYS A 146 -19.87 -5.78 3.47
CA CYS A 146 -18.95 -4.65 3.47
C CYS A 146 -17.52 -5.14 3.19
N PRO A 147 -17.02 -5.05 1.94
CA PRO A 147 -15.67 -5.48 1.61
C PRO A 147 -14.62 -4.66 2.36
N LEU A 148 -13.63 -5.32 2.98
CA LEU A 148 -12.60 -4.62 3.77
C LEU A 148 -11.84 -3.53 2.98
N HIS A 149 -11.62 -3.71 1.68
CA HIS A 149 -10.92 -2.71 0.87
C HIS A 149 -11.72 -1.42 0.67
N GLU A 150 -13.03 -1.42 0.88
CA GLU A 150 -13.85 -0.20 0.88
C GLU A 150 -13.86 0.49 2.27
N GLN A 151 -13.47 -0.24 3.32
CA GLN A 151 -13.49 0.25 4.70
C GLN A 151 -12.13 0.82 5.15
N ILE A 152 -11.08 0.68 4.34
CA ILE A 152 -9.72 1.08 4.69
C ILE A 152 -9.20 2.11 3.69
N ASP A 153 -8.81 3.27 4.21
CA ASP A 153 -8.30 4.38 3.41
C ASP A 153 -6.82 4.20 3.09
N PHE A 154 -6.06 3.61 4.01
CA PHE A 154 -4.61 3.39 3.88
C PHE A 154 -4.18 2.01 4.37
N ALA A 155 -3.42 1.28 3.54
CA ALA A 155 -2.84 -0.01 3.86
C ALA A 155 -1.31 0.01 3.67
N ALA A 156 -0.56 -0.39 4.69
CA ALA A 156 0.90 -0.52 4.63
C ALA A 156 1.36 -1.95 4.86
N GLY A 157 2.32 -2.44 4.09
CA GLY A 157 2.82 -3.80 4.27
C GLY A 157 4.32 -3.96 4.05
N THR A 158 4.90 -4.87 4.81
CA THR A 158 6.31 -5.25 4.74
C THR A 158 6.42 -6.74 4.43
N SER A 159 7.27 -7.14 3.46
CA SER A 159 7.52 -8.55 3.13
C SER A 159 6.24 -9.31 2.81
N SER A 160 5.97 -10.45 3.48
CA SER A 160 4.71 -11.18 3.33
C SER A 160 3.47 -10.30 3.61
N GLY A 161 3.54 -9.36 4.56
CA GLY A 161 2.51 -8.35 4.78
C GLY A 161 2.31 -7.40 3.60
N GLY A 162 3.38 -7.08 2.87
CA GLY A 162 3.32 -6.32 1.61
C GLY A 162 2.56 -7.06 0.51
N LEU A 163 2.78 -8.37 0.38
CA LEU A 163 2.04 -9.22 -0.57
C LEU A 163 0.55 -9.31 -0.21
N ILE A 164 0.23 -9.35 1.08
CA ILE A 164 -1.16 -9.32 1.57
C ILE A 164 -1.81 -7.96 1.24
N ALA A 165 -1.11 -6.86 1.53
CA ALA A 165 -1.59 -5.51 1.21
C ALA A 165 -1.86 -5.35 -0.30
N LEU A 166 -0.96 -5.88 -1.13
CA LEU A 166 -1.10 -5.85 -2.59
C LEU A 166 -2.28 -6.70 -3.07
N GLY A 167 -2.47 -7.91 -2.53
CA GLY A 167 -3.57 -8.78 -2.91
C GLY A 167 -4.95 -8.27 -2.48
N VAL A 168 -5.09 -7.86 -1.21
CA VAL A 168 -6.38 -7.52 -0.61
C VAL A 168 -6.82 -6.09 -0.92
N PHE A 169 -5.92 -5.11 -0.86
CA PHE A 169 -6.29 -3.68 -0.96
C PHE A 169 -5.98 -3.06 -2.32
N HIS A 170 -4.91 -3.49 -2.99
CA HIS A 170 -4.61 -3.00 -4.34
C HIS A 170 -5.36 -3.78 -5.41
N GLN A 171 -5.31 -5.11 -5.36
CA GLN A 171 -5.95 -5.99 -6.34
C GLN A 171 -7.38 -6.40 -5.96
N GLN A 172 -7.86 -6.04 -4.77
CA GLN A 172 -9.22 -6.31 -4.29
C GLN A 172 -9.61 -7.79 -4.35
N TRP A 173 -8.64 -8.68 -4.15
CA TRP A 173 -8.94 -10.11 -4.11
C TRP A 173 -9.76 -10.45 -2.87
N ASN A 174 -10.71 -11.34 -3.06
CA ASN A 174 -11.36 -12.00 -1.94
C ASN A 174 -10.30 -12.61 -0.99
N ILE A 175 -10.48 -12.42 0.32
CA ILE A 175 -9.50 -12.83 1.35
C ILE A 175 -9.21 -14.33 1.30
N TYR A 176 -10.22 -15.16 1.01
CA TYR A 176 -10.05 -16.60 0.84
C TYR A 176 -9.17 -16.93 -0.37
N ARG A 177 -9.35 -16.22 -1.50
CA ARG A 177 -8.48 -16.35 -2.67
C ARG A 177 -7.06 -15.91 -2.33
N CYS A 178 -6.90 -14.78 -1.62
CA CYS A 178 -5.60 -14.29 -1.18
C CYS A 178 -4.88 -15.34 -0.30
N GLY A 179 -5.59 -15.93 0.67
CA GLY A 179 -5.06 -16.99 1.52
C GLY A 179 -4.58 -18.21 0.75
N LYS A 180 -5.38 -18.72 -0.20
CA LYS A 180 -4.96 -19.85 -1.06
C LYS A 180 -3.75 -19.54 -1.92
N LEU A 181 -3.69 -18.35 -2.52
CA LEU A 181 -2.55 -17.93 -3.33
C LEU A 181 -1.30 -17.79 -2.46
N PHE A 182 -1.44 -17.25 -1.25
CA PHE A 182 -0.35 -17.11 -0.30
C PHE A 182 0.20 -18.47 0.14
N GLU A 183 -0.67 -19.42 0.51
CA GLU A 183 -0.27 -20.79 0.83
C GLU A 183 0.45 -21.47 -0.35
N SER A 184 -0.11 -21.34 -1.56
CA SER A 184 0.51 -21.88 -2.77
C SER A 184 1.89 -21.28 -3.03
N LEU A 185 2.05 -19.97 -2.83
CA LEU A 185 3.34 -19.28 -2.92
C LEU A 185 4.31 -19.81 -1.86
N ALA A 186 3.89 -19.90 -0.60
CA ALA A 186 4.71 -20.43 0.49
C ALA A 186 5.18 -21.86 0.20
N VAL A 187 4.27 -22.75 -0.24
CA VAL A 187 4.58 -24.14 -0.60
C VAL A 187 5.56 -24.22 -1.78
N ARG A 188 5.38 -23.42 -2.83
CA ARG A 188 6.24 -23.43 -4.01
C ARG A 188 7.61 -22.80 -3.76
N CYS A 189 7.67 -21.76 -2.94
CA CYS A 189 8.92 -21.07 -2.60
C CYS A 189 9.77 -21.83 -1.58
N PHE A 190 9.13 -22.41 -0.55
CA PHE A 190 9.82 -23.04 0.58
C PHE A 190 9.75 -24.58 0.58
N GLY A 191 9.09 -25.18 -0.41
CA GLY A 191 8.88 -26.63 -0.48
C GLY A 191 10.17 -27.45 -0.54
N GLU A 192 10.20 -28.55 0.22
CA GLU A 192 11.35 -29.46 0.37
C GLU A 192 11.84 -30.12 -0.92
N GLN A 193 11.11 -29.99 -2.04
CA GLN A 193 11.48 -30.64 -3.31
C GLN A 193 12.88 -30.22 -3.79
N MET A 194 13.32 -29.00 -3.46
CA MET A 194 14.66 -28.53 -3.79
C MET A 194 15.74 -29.10 -2.84
N PHE A 195 15.44 -29.22 -1.54
CA PHE A 195 16.35 -29.76 -0.52
C PHE A 195 16.58 -31.27 -0.68
N LYS A 196 15.54 -32.02 -1.08
CA LYS A 196 15.61 -33.47 -1.35
C LYS A 196 16.47 -33.83 -2.57
N ARG A 197 16.58 -32.93 -3.56
CA ARG A 197 17.37 -33.18 -4.78
C ARG A 197 18.87 -32.91 -4.62
N LEU A 198 19.28 -31.91 -3.84
CA LEU A 198 20.68 -31.43 -3.81
C LEU A 198 21.48 -31.86 -2.56
N GLY A 199 20.82 -32.31 -1.48
CA GLY A 199 21.49 -32.66 -0.23
C GLY A 199 22.16 -31.46 0.48
N ARG A 200 22.64 -31.66 1.72
CA ARG A 200 23.22 -30.57 2.56
C ARG A 200 24.44 -29.90 1.93
N VAL A 201 25.24 -30.66 1.17
CA VAL A 201 26.43 -30.16 0.45
C VAL A 201 26.02 -29.30 -0.74
N GLY A 202 24.99 -29.69 -1.50
CA GLY A 202 24.50 -28.91 -2.64
C GLY A 202 23.89 -27.56 -2.23
N ILE A 203 23.26 -27.49 -1.06
CA ILE A 203 22.73 -26.23 -0.50
C ILE A 203 23.86 -25.31 -0.04
N ALA A 204 24.88 -25.85 0.64
CA ALA A 204 26.04 -25.07 1.05
C ALA A 204 26.82 -24.54 -0.16
N LEU A 205 27.02 -25.38 -1.18
CA LEU A 205 27.66 -24.99 -2.45
C LEU A 205 26.84 -23.95 -3.20
N ARG A 206 25.49 -24.07 -3.19
CA ARG A 206 24.61 -23.09 -3.82
C ARG A 206 24.59 -21.76 -3.09
N GLY A 207 24.58 -21.75 -1.75
CA GLY A 207 24.72 -20.51 -0.97
C GLY A 207 26.06 -19.80 -1.23
N LEU A 208 27.13 -20.57 -1.46
CA LEU A 208 28.46 -20.04 -1.73
C LEU A 208 28.63 -19.57 -3.18
N LEU A 209 28.03 -20.26 -4.15
CA LEU A 209 28.07 -19.91 -5.59
C LEU A 209 27.03 -18.86 -5.99
N PHE A 210 25.87 -18.86 -5.33
CA PHE A 210 24.71 -18.07 -5.74
C PHE A 210 24.26 -17.03 -4.70
N ASP A 211 24.90 -16.94 -3.52
CA ASP A 211 24.65 -15.88 -2.53
C ASP A 211 23.18 -15.81 -2.01
N ALA A 212 22.43 -16.91 -2.12
CA ALA A 212 21.05 -17.04 -1.66
C ALA A 212 20.68 -18.53 -1.43
N LEU A 213 19.81 -18.80 -0.44
CA LEU A 213 19.33 -20.15 -0.11
C LEU A 213 18.26 -20.67 -1.09
N TYR A 214 17.44 -19.78 -1.64
CA TYR A 214 16.36 -20.12 -2.57
C TYR A 214 16.58 -19.51 -3.95
N ASP A 215 15.97 -20.14 -4.96
CA ASP A 215 15.99 -19.63 -6.32
C ASP A 215 15.01 -18.46 -6.48
N GLY A 216 15.53 -17.24 -6.57
CA GLY A 216 14.73 -16.03 -6.77
C GLY A 216 13.86 -16.09 -8.03
N THR A 217 14.27 -16.87 -9.05
CA THR A 217 13.52 -17.02 -10.30
C THR A 217 12.17 -17.70 -10.11
N ILE A 218 12.05 -18.60 -9.12
CA ILE A 218 10.77 -19.25 -8.80
C ILE A 218 9.81 -18.22 -8.22
N LEU A 219 10.27 -17.44 -7.23
CA LEU A 219 9.47 -16.38 -6.62
C LEU A 219 9.06 -15.34 -7.67
N GLU A 220 9.99 -14.91 -8.53
CA GLU A 220 9.71 -13.98 -9.63
C GLU A 220 8.66 -14.52 -10.60
N SER A 221 8.79 -15.79 -11.03
CA SER A 221 7.82 -16.43 -11.92
C SER A 221 6.41 -16.48 -11.30
N ILE A 222 6.32 -16.73 -9.98
CA ILE A 222 5.05 -16.76 -9.26
C ILE A 222 4.47 -15.34 -9.19
N LEU A 223 5.27 -14.36 -8.82
CA LEU A 223 4.81 -12.97 -8.71
C LEU A 223 4.38 -12.42 -10.08
N GLN A 224 5.11 -12.72 -11.14
CA GLN A 224 4.74 -12.36 -12.51
C GLN A 224 3.44 -13.04 -12.96
N GLN A 225 3.25 -14.32 -12.64
CA GLN A 225 2.00 -15.05 -12.93
C GLN A 225 0.81 -14.49 -12.13
N THR A 226 1.05 -14.07 -10.89
CA THR A 226 -0.02 -13.66 -9.97
C THR A 226 -0.44 -12.21 -10.17
N PHE A 227 0.53 -11.29 -10.32
CA PHE A 227 0.28 -9.86 -10.41
C PHE A 227 0.44 -9.28 -11.81
N GLY A 228 1.07 -10.01 -12.74
CA GLY A 228 1.31 -9.54 -14.10
C GLY A 228 2.33 -8.40 -14.19
N HIS A 229 2.46 -7.85 -15.39
CA HIS A 229 3.42 -6.78 -15.74
C HIS A 229 2.77 -5.40 -15.78
N LYS A 230 1.80 -5.16 -14.89
CA LYS A 230 1.13 -3.85 -14.79
C LYS A 230 1.90 -2.95 -13.81
N PRO A 231 1.97 -1.63 -14.05
CA PRO A 231 2.54 -0.68 -13.10
C PRO A 231 1.81 -0.74 -11.75
N PHE A 232 2.53 -0.62 -10.64
CA PHE A 232 1.93 -0.54 -9.31
C PHE A 232 1.13 0.75 -9.14
N PHE A 233 1.68 1.87 -9.61
CA PHE A 233 0.96 3.12 -9.78
C PHE A 233 0.37 3.21 -11.17
N GLY A 234 -0.81 2.62 -11.32
CA GLY A 234 -1.52 2.54 -12.58
C GLY A 234 -3.00 2.21 -12.40
N HIS A 235 -3.70 2.12 -13.52
CA HIS A 235 -5.11 1.76 -13.53
C HIS A 235 -5.29 0.27 -13.24
N VAL A 236 -6.16 -0.07 -12.28
CA VAL A 236 -6.47 -1.45 -11.93
C VAL A 236 -7.81 -1.83 -12.53
N THR A 237 -7.78 -2.77 -13.47
CA THR A 237 -8.96 -3.27 -14.20
C THR A 237 -9.91 -4.01 -13.27
N ASP A 238 -11.21 -3.85 -13.49
CA ASP A 238 -12.28 -4.56 -12.76
C ASP A 238 -12.25 -4.33 -11.23
N SER A 239 -11.76 -3.16 -10.81
CA SER A 239 -11.64 -2.75 -9.42
C SER A 239 -12.09 -1.31 -9.22
N ILE A 240 -12.49 -0.95 -8.00
CA ILE A 240 -12.87 0.41 -7.65
C ILE A 240 -11.70 1.03 -6.91
N SER A 241 -11.01 2.00 -7.52
CA SER A 241 -9.82 2.56 -6.89
C SER A 241 -10.19 3.26 -5.58
N GLY A 242 -9.62 2.84 -4.45
CA GLY A 242 -10.01 3.37 -3.13
C GLY A 242 -8.82 3.44 -2.19
N THR A 243 -8.41 2.31 -1.65
CA THR A 243 -7.29 2.25 -0.69
C THR A 243 -5.96 2.74 -1.27
N ARG A 244 -5.28 3.59 -0.50
CA ARG A 244 -3.87 3.93 -0.72
C ARG A 244 -2.99 2.84 -0.13
N VAL A 245 -2.10 2.28 -0.92
CA VAL A 245 -1.27 1.13 -0.56
C VAL A 245 0.21 1.49 -0.63
N ALA A 246 0.94 1.23 0.45
CA ALA A 246 2.38 1.45 0.55
C ALA A 246 3.13 0.16 0.93
N LEU A 247 4.15 -0.20 0.15
CA LEU A 247 4.99 -1.37 0.38
C LEU A 247 6.42 -0.92 0.71
N THR A 248 7.00 -1.49 1.77
CA THR A 248 8.34 -1.09 2.23
C THR A 248 9.44 -1.85 1.52
N ALA A 249 10.58 -1.21 1.32
CA ALA A 249 11.82 -1.83 0.86
C ALA A 249 13.06 -1.14 1.46
N THR A 250 14.19 -1.83 1.40
CA THR A 250 15.50 -1.33 1.83
C THR A 250 16.46 -1.32 0.64
N SER A 251 17.41 -0.39 0.63
CA SER A 251 18.54 -0.37 -0.30
C SER A 251 19.87 -0.09 0.44
N HIS A 252 20.95 0.10 -0.31
CA HIS A 252 22.31 0.30 0.19
C HIS A 252 22.38 1.37 1.28
N GLY A 253 23.19 1.10 2.31
CA GLY A 253 23.33 1.97 3.47
C GLY A 253 22.13 2.00 4.41
N ASN A 254 21.28 0.96 4.42
CA ASN A 254 20.00 0.91 5.15
C ASN A 254 19.06 2.06 4.76
N SER A 255 19.16 2.50 3.51
CA SER A 255 18.28 3.52 2.96
C SER A 255 16.86 2.96 2.89
N ARG A 256 15.91 3.72 3.44
CA ARG A 256 14.52 3.32 3.54
C ARG A 256 13.75 3.75 2.30
N TYR A 257 12.99 2.85 1.71
CA TYR A 257 12.17 3.12 0.53
C TYR A 257 10.74 2.65 0.73
N ILE A 258 9.81 3.35 0.09
CA ILE A 258 8.45 2.87 -0.10
C ILE A 258 8.08 2.91 -1.57
N PHE A 259 7.33 1.92 -1.99
CA PHE A 259 6.57 1.94 -3.23
C PHE A 259 5.12 2.26 -2.89
N ALA A 260 4.44 3.08 -3.70
CA ALA A 260 3.04 3.42 -3.46
C ALA A 260 2.21 3.49 -4.74
N ASN A 261 0.91 3.16 -4.61
CA ASN A 261 -0.09 3.36 -5.65
C ASN A 261 -0.72 4.77 -5.64
N TYR A 262 -0.10 5.72 -4.95
CA TYR A 262 -0.53 7.11 -4.84
C TYR A 262 0.67 8.05 -4.95
N ASN A 263 0.39 9.34 -5.13
CA ASN A 263 1.35 10.40 -4.87
C ASN A 263 0.88 11.23 -3.67
N ARG A 264 1.81 12.01 -3.14
CA ARG A 264 1.56 13.01 -2.10
C ARG A 264 2.39 14.25 -2.39
N PRO A 265 2.03 15.42 -1.83
CA PRO A 265 2.88 16.60 -1.89
C PRO A 265 4.30 16.25 -1.39
N ARG A 266 5.32 16.71 -2.13
CA ARG A 266 6.71 16.53 -1.69
C ARG A 266 6.90 17.32 -0.40
N PRO A 267 7.32 16.68 0.69
CA PRO A 267 7.62 17.39 1.92
C PRO A 267 8.83 18.30 1.72
N SER A 268 8.85 19.39 2.47
CA SER A 268 9.87 20.44 2.45
C SER A 268 11.21 20.01 3.05
N SER A 269 11.25 18.91 3.81
CA SER A 269 12.46 18.34 4.42
C SER A 269 12.72 16.90 3.97
N GLN A 270 13.98 16.44 4.10
CA GLN A 270 14.32 15.03 3.90
C GLN A 270 13.45 14.15 4.81
N ASN A 271 12.66 13.31 4.18
CA ASN A 271 11.93 12.24 4.82
C ASN A 271 12.91 11.16 5.29
N GLY A 272 12.62 10.50 6.40
CA GLY A 272 13.38 9.33 6.87
C GLY A 272 13.37 8.13 5.92
N TYR A 273 12.75 8.26 4.74
CA TYR A 273 12.71 7.32 3.62
C TYR A 273 12.35 8.02 2.30
N THR A 274 12.53 7.31 1.18
CA THR A 274 12.21 7.79 -0.18
C THR A 274 10.99 7.09 -0.77
N LEU A 275 10.01 7.85 -1.24
CA LEU A 275 8.92 7.32 -2.10
C LEU A 275 9.46 7.14 -3.52
N VAL A 276 9.43 5.92 -4.04
CA VAL A 276 9.88 5.61 -5.40
C VAL A 276 8.84 6.10 -6.40
N ARG A 277 9.18 7.16 -7.13
CA ARG A 277 8.39 7.71 -8.24
C ARG A 277 9.33 8.20 -9.35
N PRO A 278 9.66 7.36 -10.33
CA PRO A 278 10.51 7.76 -11.45
C PRO A 278 9.87 8.88 -12.29
N SER A 279 10.70 9.77 -12.84
CA SER A 279 10.22 10.81 -13.77
C SER A 279 9.82 10.24 -15.14
N ASP A 280 10.46 9.13 -15.52
CA ASP A 280 10.20 8.38 -16.74
C ASP A 280 9.13 7.32 -16.44
N ILE A 281 7.98 7.42 -17.11
CA ILE A 281 6.82 6.56 -16.86
C ILE A 281 7.10 5.11 -17.23
N ASP A 282 8.00 4.86 -18.17
CA ASP A 282 8.34 3.51 -18.63
C ASP A 282 9.21 2.77 -17.61
N LYS A 283 9.73 3.50 -16.61
CA LYS A 283 10.50 2.97 -15.48
C LYS A 283 9.67 2.81 -14.21
N GLU A 284 8.37 3.05 -14.30
CA GLU A 284 7.44 2.91 -13.18
C GLU A 284 7.44 1.44 -12.68
N PRO A 285 7.70 1.19 -11.39
CA PRO A 285 7.73 -0.15 -10.82
C PRO A 285 6.48 -0.98 -11.14
N LEU A 286 6.71 -2.20 -11.63
CA LEU A 286 5.65 -3.17 -11.88
C LEU A 286 5.22 -3.86 -10.58
N LEU A 287 3.98 -4.33 -10.53
CA LEU A 287 3.43 -5.01 -9.35
C LEU A 287 4.30 -6.17 -8.86
N TRP A 288 4.76 -7.01 -9.78
CA TRP A 288 5.60 -8.16 -9.44
C TRP A 288 6.98 -7.72 -8.93
N GLU A 289 7.55 -6.64 -9.45
CA GLU A 289 8.83 -6.09 -9.01
C GLU A 289 8.72 -5.52 -7.59
N VAL A 290 7.65 -4.77 -7.32
CA VAL A 290 7.37 -4.23 -5.98
C VAL A 290 7.15 -5.35 -4.97
N GLY A 291 6.37 -6.38 -5.34
CA GLY A 291 6.19 -7.58 -4.53
C GLY A 291 7.51 -8.30 -4.26
N ARG A 292 8.37 -8.41 -5.28
CA ARG A 292 9.68 -9.05 -5.17
C ARG A 292 10.65 -8.24 -4.32
N ALA A 293 10.64 -6.91 -4.43
CA ALA A 293 11.47 -6.00 -3.65
C ALA A 293 11.13 -6.08 -2.16
N THR A 294 9.83 -6.04 -1.82
CA THR A 294 9.40 -6.07 -0.42
C THR A 294 9.66 -7.43 0.24
N SER A 295 9.59 -8.54 -0.50
CA SER A 295 9.74 -9.90 0.05
C SER A 295 11.12 -10.53 -0.18
N ALA A 296 12.10 -9.75 -0.66
CA ALA A 296 13.47 -10.21 -0.93
C ALA A 296 14.28 -10.37 0.36
N ALA A 297 13.89 -11.30 1.24
CA ALA A 297 14.51 -11.49 2.53
C ALA A 297 16.01 -11.85 2.37
N PRO A 298 16.93 -11.12 3.04
CA PRO A 298 18.36 -11.44 3.04
C PRO A 298 18.60 -12.90 3.41
N ILE A 299 19.67 -13.49 2.87
CA ILE A 299 20.02 -14.92 2.98
C ILE A 299 19.09 -15.83 2.15
N PHE A 300 17.80 -15.52 2.01
CA PHE A 300 16.86 -16.33 1.23
C PHE A 300 16.82 -15.99 -0.24
N PHE A 301 16.76 -14.71 -0.59
CA PHE A 301 16.62 -14.24 -1.95
C PHE A 301 17.66 -13.17 -2.26
N ARG A 302 18.12 -13.12 -3.51
CA ARG A 302 18.93 -12.00 -4.00
C ARG A 302 18.12 -10.71 -4.00
N PRO A 303 18.77 -9.54 -3.83
CA PRO A 303 18.16 -8.26 -4.14
C PRO A 303 17.58 -8.25 -5.56
N ILE A 304 16.53 -7.47 -5.78
CA ILE A 304 16.00 -7.21 -7.12
C ILE A 304 16.67 -5.96 -7.69
N GLU A 305 17.08 -6.04 -8.94
CA GLU A 305 17.55 -4.90 -9.71
C GLU A 305 16.39 -4.34 -10.53
N MET A 306 16.08 -3.07 -10.32
CA MET A 306 15.00 -2.35 -10.99
C MET A 306 15.57 -1.08 -11.63
N ALA A 307 14.83 -0.49 -12.57
CA ALA A 307 15.21 0.81 -13.16
C ALA A 307 15.35 1.94 -12.12
N SER A 308 14.68 1.81 -10.97
CA SER A 308 14.71 2.74 -9.85
C SER A 308 15.80 2.47 -8.80
N GLY A 309 16.54 1.36 -8.92
CA GLY A 309 17.60 0.98 -7.99
C GLY A 309 17.59 -0.50 -7.63
N VAL A 310 18.45 -0.87 -6.68
CA VAL A 310 18.56 -2.23 -6.15
C VAL A 310 17.87 -2.29 -4.79
N PHE A 311 16.95 -3.24 -4.62
CA PHE A 311 16.11 -3.31 -3.43
C PHE A 311 16.07 -4.69 -2.80
N TRP A 312 15.89 -4.72 -1.49
CA TRP A 312 15.61 -5.93 -0.72
C TRP A 312 14.60 -5.68 0.40
N ASP A 313 14.30 -6.72 1.17
CA ASP A 313 13.19 -6.75 2.14
C ASP A 313 13.18 -5.53 3.07
N GLY A 314 12.00 -4.94 3.21
CA GLY A 314 11.74 -3.78 4.07
C GLY A 314 11.79 -4.10 5.56
N CYS A 315 11.73 -5.37 5.98
CA CYS A 315 11.74 -5.80 7.38
C CYS A 315 12.98 -5.32 8.15
N LEU A 316 14.10 -5.10 7.46
CA LEU A 316 15.31 -4.58 8.08
C LEU A 316 15.15 -3.16 8.63
N VAL A 317 14.23 -2.38 8.05
CA VAL A 317 14.06 -0.95 8.38
C VAL A 317 12.65 -0.60 8.83
N PHE A 318 11.65 -1.40 8.45
CA PHE A 318 10.22 -1.26 8.76
C PHE A 318 9.56 -2.62 9.05
N PRO A 319 9.93 -3.33 10.13
CA PRO A 319 9.34 -4.63 10.42
C PRO A 319 7.85 -4.55 10.79
N ASN A 320 7.45 -3.46 11.45
CA ASN A 320 6.05 -3.07 11.64
C ASN A 320 5.83 -1.73 10.92
N PRO A 321 5.09 -1.72 9.78
CA PRO A 321 4.91 -0.51 9.00
C PRO A 321 3.84 0.45 9.56
N ILE A 322 3.35 0.26 10.79
CA ILE A 322 2.28 1.12 11.35
C ILE A 322 2.71 2.57 11.53
N GLU A 323 3.94 2.82 11.97
CA GLU A 323 4.44 4.20 12.10
C GLU A 323 4.56 4.88 10.75
N LEU A 324 5.07 4.14 9.76
CA LEU A 324 5.13 4.58 8.38
C LEU A 324 3.72 4.91 7.87
N ALA A 325 2.73 4.06 8.16
CA ALA A 325 1.35 4.26 7.73
C ALA A 325 0.72 5.51 8.35
N LEU A 326 0.90 5.72 9.67
CA LEU A 326 0.44 6.91 10.38
C LEU A 326 1.12 8.17 9.86
N TRP A 327 2.42 8.09 9.61
CA TRP A 327 3.19 9.21 9.10
C TRP A 327 2.82 9.57 7.66
N GLU A 328 2.64 8.58 6.79
CA GLU A 328 2.15 8.80 5.44
C GLU A 328 0.75 9.37 5.42
N SER A 329 -0.14 8.81 6.22
CA SER A 329 -1.52 9.28 6.28
C SER A 329 -1.59 10.75 6.73
N ALA A 330 -0.73 11.17 7.67
CA ALA A 330 -0.65 12.58 8.07
C ALA A 330 -0.11 13.51 6.96
N HIS A 331 0.71 13.00 6.01
CA HIS A 331 1.15 13.81 4.86
C HIS A 331 0.11 13.90 3.76
N ILE A 332 -0.72 12.87 3.63
CA ILE A 332 -1.76 12.80 2.61
C ILE A 332 -3.03 13.53 3.08
N TRP A 333 -3.34 13.42 4.38
CA TRP A 333 -4.52 13.99 5.04
C TRP A 333 -4.11 14.71 6.34
N PRO A 334 -3.49 15.90 6.26
CA PRO A 334 -2.96 16.60 7.44
C PRO A 334 -4.03 17.02 8.45
N ASP A 335 -5.23 17.34 7.98
CA ASP A 335 -6.32 17.87 8.81
C ASP A 335 -7.36 16.81 9.21
N THR A 336 -7.04 15.52 9.08
CA THR A 336 -7.98 14.44 9.40
C THR A 336 -7.56 13.68 10.67
N ALA A 337 -8.51 13.54 11.60
CA ALA A 337 -8.36 12.70 12.78
C ALA A 337 -8.26 11.21 12.41
N LEU A 338 -7.68 10.42 13.31
CA LEU A 338 -7.62 8.97 13.19
C LEU A 338 -8.88 8.36 13.82
N ASP A 339 -9.65 7.60 13.04
CA ASP A 339 -10.77 6.82 13.58
C ASP A 339 -10.24 5.48 14.11
N ILE A 340 -9.50 4.77 13.26
CA ILE A 340 -8.98 3.45 13.56
C ILE A 340 -7.63 3.18 12.87
N ALA A 341 -6.72 2.56 13.62
CA ALA A 341 -5.47 2.01 13.14
C ALA A 341 -5.37 0.55 13.60
N ILE A 342 -5.36 -0.37 12.64
CA ILE A 342 -5.22 -1.81 12.89
C ILE A 342 -3.83 -2.27 12.45
N SER A 343 -3.06 -2.85 13.36
CA SER A 343 -1.75 -3.45 13.07
C SER A 343 -1.81 -4.96 13.25
N LEU A 344 -1.53 -5.72 12.18
CA LEU A 344 -1.56 -7.17 12.19
C LEU A 344 -0.14 -7.76 12.21
N GLY A 345 0.16 -8.48 13.29
CA GLY A 345 1.43 -9.19 13.48
C GLY A 345 1.45 -10.58 12.85
N THR A 346 2.65 -11.16 12.75
CA THR A 346 2.88 -12.51 12.19
C THR A 346 3.17 -13.57 13.25
N GLY A 347 2.81 -13.31 14.51
CA GLY A 347 3.01 -14.21 15.64
C GLY A 347 4.15 -13.80 16.56
N ILE A 348 3.99 -14.03 17.86
CA ILE A 348 4.96 -13.75 18.92
C ILE A 348 5.61 -15.06 19.33
N GLU A 349 6.92 -15.18 19.17
CA GLU A 349 7.66 -16.34 19.65
C GLU A 349 7.76 -16.33 21.19
N PRO A 350 7.70 -17.50 21.85
CA PRO A 350 7.87 -17.56 23.30
C PRO A 350 9.30 -17.13 23.67
N ARG A 351 9.43 -16.18 24.61
CA ARG A 351 10.73 -15.72 25.13
C ARG A 351 11.51 -16.92 25.66
N LYS A 352 12.68 -17.18 25.07
CA LYS A 352 13.63 -18.16 25.63
C LYS A 352 14.10 -17.63 26.98
N GLY A 353 13.97 -18.44 28.03
CA GLY A 353 14.46 -18.08 29.37
C GLY A 353 15.93 -17.67 29.33
N SER A 354 16.31 -16.71 30.19
CA SER A 354 17.60 -16.02 30.26
C SER A 354 18.84 -16.89 30.53
N GLY A 355 18.75 -18.22 30.39
CA GLY A 355 19.80 -19.18 30.72
C GLY A 355 20.53 -19.85 29.54
N GLU A 356 20.03 -19.75 28.30
CA GLU A 356 20.73 -20.33 27.13
C GLU A 356 21.26 -19.23 26.20
N GLN A 357 22.31 -18.52 26.63
CA GLN A 357 23.21 -17.89 25.66
C GLN A 357 23.94 -18.99 24.88
N ARG A 358 23.38 -19.41 23.75
CA ARG A 358 24.10 -20.25 22.78
C ARG A 358 25.19 -19.43 22.11
N GLN A 359 26.30 -19.23 22.82
CA GLN A 359 27.55 -18.78 22.22
C GLN A 359 28.09 -19.92 21.35
N GLY A 360 27.98 -19.77 20.03
CA GLY A 360 28.53 -20.75 19.09
C GLY A 360 27.60 -21.05 17.91
N GLY A 361 27.55 -20.13 16.95
CA GLY A 361 26.95 -20.37 15.64
C GLY A 361 27.82 -19.75 14.55
N ASN A 362 27.90 -20.42 13.40
CA ASN A 362 28.60 -19.90 12.21
C ASN A 362 28.04 -18.51 11.83
N SER A 363 28.83 -17.69 11.14
CA SER A 363 28.47 -16.31 10.77
C SER A 363 27.07 -16.16 10.16
N ILE A 364 26.66 -17.11 9.32
CA ILE A 364 25.33 -17.16 8.69
C ILE A 364 24.20 -17.29 9.71
N ARG A 365 24.38 -18.12 10.76
CA ARG A 365 23.39 -18.26 11.84
C ARG A 365 23.27 -17.00 12.68
N ARG A 366 24.37 -16.27 12.89
CA ARG A 366 24.34 -14.99 13.62
C ARG A 366 23.61 -13.92 12.81
N LEU A 367 23.94 -13.79 11.52
CA LEU A 367 23.25 -12.87 10.61
C LEU A 367 21.75 -13.19 10.53
N TRP A 368 21.42 -14.49 10.51
CA TRP A 368 20.05 -14.97 10.59
C TRP A 368 19.35 -14.56 11.89
N HIS A 369 19.98 -14.77 13.06
CA HIS A 369 19.39 -14.35 14.33
C HIS A 369 19.15 -12.85 14.37
N SER A 370 20.11 -12.03 13.92
CA SER A 370 19.91 -10.58 13.81
C SER A 370 18.76 -10.21 12.88
N PHE A 371 18.58 -10.92 11.74
CA PHE A 371 17.43 -10.70 10.86
C PHE A 371 16.09 -11.09 11.54
N MET A 372 16.06 -12.19 12.28
CA MET A 372 14.86 -12.60 13.04
C MET A 372 14.54 -11.59 14.16
N ASP A 373 15.54 -11.01 14.81
CA ASP A 373 15.35 -9.94 15.79
C ASP A 373 14.76 -8.68 15.14
N PHE A 374 15.09 -8.40 13.87
CA PHE A 374 14.42 -7.33 13.12
C PHE A 374 12.96 -7.65 12.83
N LEU A 375 12.62 -8.91 12.54
CA LEU A 375 11.25 -9.35 12.27
C LEU A 375 10.32 -9.37 13.49
N ASP A 376 10.83 -9.08 14.68
CA ASP A 376 10.02 -8.94 15.89
C ASP A 376 9.26 -7.59 15.89
N GLY A 377 8.20 -7.53 15.09
CA GLY A 377 7.30 -6.38 15.03
C GLY A 377 6.57 -6.10 16.35
N GLU A 378 6.50 -7.07 17.27
CA GLU A 378 5.88 -6.89 18.59
C GLU A 378 6.79 -6.10 19.54
N SER A 379 8.08 -6.46 19.62
CA SER A 379 9.03 -5.66 20.42
C SER A 379 9.14 -4.23 19.91
N ARG A 380 9.11 -4.03 18.59
CA ARG A 380 9.08 -2.68 17.99
C ARG A 380 7.80 -1.94 18.32
N TYR A 381 6.65 -2.60 18.29
CA TYR A 381 5.40 -1.99 18.74
C TYR A 381 5.48 -1.55 20.22
N GLN A 382 6.04 -2.39 21.10
CA GLN A 382 6.23 -2.05 22.51
C GLN A 382 7.16 -0.85 22.70
N ASP A 383 8.25 -0.73 21.92
CA ASP A 383 9.12 0.45 21.95
C ASP A 383 8.35 1.74 21.61
N ILE A 384 7.45 1.67 20.63
CA ILE A 384 6.63 2.80 20.19
C ILE A 384 5.61 3.19 21.26
N GLU A 385 4.96 2.18 21.86
CA GLU A 385 4.01 2.39 22.94
C GLU A 385 4.69 3.00 24.18
N ASN A 386 5.86 2.46 24.56
CA ASN A 386 6.65 2.92 25.71
C ASN A 386 7.26 4.32 25.51
N SER A 387 7.61 4.67 24.28
CA SER A 387 8.11 6.01 23.94
C SER A 387 7.01 7.07 23.79
N ASN A 388 5.74 6.70 24.03
CA ASN A 388 4.57 7.55 23.81
C ASN A 388 4.46 8.07 22.37
N GLY A 389 5.05 7.37 21.38
CA GLY A 389 5.01 7.75 19.96
C GLY A 389 3.59 7.76 19.39
N LEU A 390 2.69 6.98 20.01
CA LEU A 390 1.26 6.95 19.72
C LEU A 390 0.41 7.83 20.64
N GLY A 391 1.01 8.54 21.62
CA GLY A 391 0.29 9.31 22.65
C GLY A 391 -0.54 10.48 22.13
N LYS A 392 -0.32 10.88 20.87
CA LYS A 392 -1.15 11.85 20.15
C LYS A 392 -2.49 11.29 19.64
N TYR A 393 -2.63 9.95 19.59
CA TYR A 393 -3.84 9.27 19.15
C TYR A 393 -4.60 8.75 20.37
N ALA A 394 -5.94 8.76 20.32
CA ALA A 394 -6.75 8.16 21.36
C ALA A 394 -6.41 6.66 21.47
N ARG A 395 -6.14 6.17 22.68
CA ARG A 395 -5.85 4.73 22.92
C ARG A 395 -6.96 3.81 22.40
N SER A 396 -8.20 4.30 22.31
CA SER A 396 -9.36 3.58 21.77
C SER A 396 -9.36 3.40 20.25
N SER A 397 -8.51 4.10 19.52
CA SER A 397 -8.45 4.06 18.05
C SER A 397 -7.37 3.14 17.51
N PHE A 398 -6.57 2.51 18.38
CA PHE A 398 -5.45 1.68 17.95
C PHE A 398 -5.62 0.22 18.40
N PHE A 399 -5.53 -0.71 17.44
CA PHE A 399 -5.69 -2.14 17.68
C PHE A 399 -4.48 -2.93 17.14
N ARG A 400 -3.80 -3.67 18.01
CA ARG A 400 -2.72 -4.60 17.63
C ARG A 400 -3.24 -6.03 17.74
N PHE A 401 -3.38 -6.71 16.62
CA PHE A 401 -3.74 -8.13 16.59
C PHE A 401 -2.50 -8.96 16.32
N ASN A 402 -2.17 -9.82 17.28
CA ASN A 402 -1.03 -10.73 17.19
C ASN A 402 -1.30 -12.00 18.01
N THR A 403 -0.75 -13.13 17.60
CA THR A 403 -1.00 -14.42 18.28
C THR A 403 0.27 -14.97 18.94
N GLN A 404 0.13 -15.60 20.10
CA GLN A 404 1.27 -16.25 20.75
C GLN A 404 1.52 -17.63 20.13
N LEU A 405 2.73 -17.84 19.63
CA LEU A 405 3.12 -19.11 19.03
C LEU A 405 3.51 -20.12 20.11
N HIS A 406 3.14 -21.40 19.93
CA HIS A 406 3.52 -22.47 20.87
C HIS A 406 5.02 -22.79 20.85
N SER A 407 5.69 -22.56 19.72
CA SER A 407 7.11 -22.80 19.52
C SER A 407 7.70 -21.78 18.54
N ALA A 408 9.02 -21.69 18.49
CA ALA A 408 9.70 -20.89 17.47
C ALA A 408 9.55 -21.56 16.10
N ILE A 409 8.77 -20.93 15.22
CA ILE A 409 8.47 -21.44 13.87
C ILE A 409 9.28 -20.65 12.86
N ARG A 410 9.97 -21.36 11.97
CA ARG A 410 10.79 -20.71 10.94
C ARG A 410 9.91 -20.01 9.90
N LEU A 411 10.44 -18.95 9.29
CA LEU A 411 9.78 -18.19 8.21
C LEU A 411 9.52 -19.01 6.94
N ASP A 412 10.19 -20.14 6.78
CA ASP A 412 10.05 -21.07 5.66
C ASP A 412 9.37 -22.39 6.07
N ASP A 413 8.83 -22.46 7.29
CA ASP A 413 8.14 -23.65 7.78
C ASP A 413 6.71 -23.70 7.23
N ILE A 414 6.47 -24.67 6.35
CA ILE A 414 5.17 -24.95 5.75
C ILE A 414 4.38 -25.98 6.58
N ALA A 415 5.07 -26.84 7.33
CA ALA A 415 4.44 -27.98 8.01
C ALA A 415 3.50 -27.54 9.13
N ASN A 416 3.78 -26.39 9.74
CA ASN A 416 3.04 -25.86 10.88
C ASN A 416 2.02 -24.76 10.53
N LEU A 417 1.73 -24.50 9.24
CA LEU A 417 0.83 -23.41 8.82
C LEU A 417 -0.57 -23.54 9.41
N GLU A 418 -1.14 -24.74 9.42
CA GLU A 418 -2.48 -24.97 9.96
C GLU A 418 -2.51 -24.82 11.48
N GLN A 419 -1.44 -25.23 12.18
CA GLN A 419 -1.32 -25.00 13.61
C GLN A 419 -1.22 -23.51 13.94
N ILE A 420 -0.47 -22.74 13.16
CA ILE A 420 -0.36 -21.28 13.31
C ILE A 420 -1.73 -20.62 13.14
N ARG A 421 -2.48 -21.02 12.10
CA ARG A 421 -3.84 -20.53 11.86
C ARG A 421 -4.75 -20.83 13.04
N GLN A 422 -4.76 -22.07 13.54
CA GLN A 422 -5.60 -22.46 14.68
C GLN A 422 -5.22 -21.70 15.96
N GLY A 423 -3.93 -21.37 16.14
CA GLY A 423 -3.46 -20.55 17.26
C GLY A 423 -4.09 -19.15 17.29
N VAL A 424 -4.50 -18.59 16.14
CA VAL A 424 -5.24 -17.31 16.09
C VAL A 424 -6.57 -17.41 16.84
N HIS A 425 -7.25 -18.55 16.80
CA HIS A 425 -8.54 -18.74 17.49
C HIS A 425 -8.40 -19.00 18.99
N GLN A 426 -7.19 -19.30 19.47
CA GLN A 426 -6.94 -19.72 20.85
C GLN A 426 -6.31 -18.62 21.72
N CYS A 427 -5.83 -17.52 21.13
CA CYS A 427 -5.11 -16.48 21.85
C CYS A 427 -6.08 -15.54 22.62
N PRO A 428 -5.80 -15.16 23.88
CA PRO A 428 -6.66 -14.25 24.65
C PRO A 428 -6.80 -12.83 24.03
N ARG A 429 -5.78 -12.36 23.30
CA ARG A 429 -5.77 -11.05 22.61
C ARG A 429 -6.42 -11.06 21.22
N SER A 430 -6.84 -12.23 20.74
CA SER A 430 -7.64 -12.41 19.52
C SER A 430 -9.09 -12.74 19.82
N ARG A 431 -9.54 -12.53 21.08
CA ARG A 431 -10.95 -12.70 21.46
C ARG A 431 -11.84 -11.99 20.46
N LYS A 432 -12.91 -12.67 20.05
CA LYS A 432 -13.98 -12.11 19.21
C LYS A 432 -14.37 -10.70 19.68
N ASP A 433 -14.46 -10.49 20.99
CA ASP A 433 -14.75 -9.20 21.61
C ASP A 433 -13.85 -8.04 21.12
N LEU A 434 -12.54 -8.24 20.94
CA LEU A 434 -11.63 -7.19 20.45
C LEU A 434 -11.79 -6.95 18.95
N VAL A 435 -12.08 -8.01 18.19
CA VAL A 435 -12.38 -7.91 16.76
C VAL A 435 -13.73 -7.21 16.58
N GLU A 436 -14.72 -7.55 17.40
CA GLU A 436 -16.03 -6.91 17.49
C GLU A 436 -15.90 -5.44 17.92
N GLU A 437 -15.07 -5.09 18.90
CA GLU A 437 -14.78 -3.70 19.26
C GLU A 437 -14.16 -2.91 18.10
N SER A 438 -13.21 -3.51 17.38
CA SER A 438 -12.62 -2.87 16.21
C SER A 438 -13.66 -2.63 15.10
N ILE A 439 -14.61 -3.54 14.95
CA ILE A 439 -15.69 -3.44 13.97
C ILE A 439 -16.75 -2.44 14.41
N ILE A 440 -17.15 -2.44 15.68
CA ILE A 440 -18.04 -1.41 16.24
C ILE A 440 -17.41 -0.03 16.05
N THR A 441 -16.09 0.07 16.18
CA THR A 441 -15.37 1.31 15.90
C THR A 441 -15.46 1.66 14.41
N MET A 442 -15.16 0.72 13.50
CA MET A 442 -15.30 0.92 12.05
C MET A 442 -16.73 1.29 11.63
N ASP A 443 -17.74 0.65 12.22
CA ASP A 443 -19.16 0.78 11.89
C ASP A 443 -19.78 2.03 12.53
N ARG A 444 -19.40 2.42 13.75
CA ARG A 444 -19.80 3.71 14.34
C ARG A 444 -19.38 4.88 13.46
N PHE A 445 -18.15 4.83 12.93
CA PHE A 445 -17.63 5.88 12.04
C PHE A 445 -18.10 5.74 10.58
N ALA A 446 -18.63 4.58 10.18
CA ALA A 446 -19.34 4.40 8.91
C ALA A 446 -20.81 4.85 8.99
N ALA A 447 -21.51 4.57 10.10
CA ALA A 447 -22.91 4.91 10.32
C ALA A 447 -23.14 6.43 10.48
N GLU A 448 -22.16 7.18 10.97
CA GLU A 448 -22.17 8.66 10.91
C GLU A 448 -22.21 9.20 9.47
N GLN A 449 -21.92 8.37 8.45
CA GLN A 449 -22.04 8.73 7.03
C GLN A 449 -23.45 8.48 6.45
N ILE A 450 -24.35 7.80 7.19
CA ILE A 450 -25.72 7.47 6.75
C ILE A 450 -26.76 8.27 7.54
N ALA A 451 -26.36 9.29 8.30
CA ALA A 451 -27.28 10.21 8.95
C ALA A 451 -27.98 11.12 7.91
N VAL A 452 -28.90 10.54 7.14
CA VAL A 452 -29.98 11.26 6.49
C VAL A 452 -30.70 12.06 7.58
N PRO A 453 -30.94 13.38 7.40
CA PRO A 453 -31.71 14.13 8.36
C PRO A 453 -33.08 13.47 8.54
N LEU A 454 -33.38 13.04 9.76
CA LEU A 454 -34.72 12.58 10.20
C LEU A 454 -35.81 13.66 10.03
N SER A 455 -35.49 14.83 9.47
CA SER A 455 -36.43 15.91 9.12
C SER A 455 -37.10 15.76 7.76
N MET A 456 -36.92 14.65 7.03
CA MET A 456 -37.68 14.36 5.79
C MET A 456 -38.69 13.20 5.91
N LEU A 457 -38.99 12.74 7.14
CA LEU A 457 -40.08 11.81 7.42
C LEU A 457 -41.02 12.38 8.50
N SER A 458 -41.68 13.49 8.18
CA SER A 458 -42.97 13.88 8.76
C SER A 458 -43.65 14.94 7.90
#